data_AF-R6Y8Q8-F1
#
_entry.id   AF-R6Y8Q8-F1
#
_cell.length_a   1.000
_cell.length_b   1.000
_cell.length_c   1.000
_cell.angle_alpha   90.00
_cell.angle_beta   90.00
_cell.angle_gamma   90.00
#
_symmetry.space_group_name_H-M   'P 1'
#
loop_
_entity.id
_entity.type
_entity.pdbx_description
1 polymer ?
#
loop_
_entity_poly.entity_id
_entity_poly.type
_entity_poly.pdbx_seq_one_letter_code
_entity_poly.pdbx_strand_id
1 'polypeptide(L)' 'MLREALRQNLKKFRKEAHFSQEQIARQLGVNRATYTYYETGKTTPSVEDLYLLSQLYGRAMEEFFQ' A
#
# COMPACT_ATOMS: atom_id res chain seq x y z
N MET A 1 -11.26 -9.33 7.14
CA MET A 1 -11.80 -9.98 5.93
C MET A 1 -11.96 -9.07 4.70
N LEU A 2 -11.59 -7.79 4.73
CA LEU A 2 -11.23 -7.04 3.49
C LEU A 2 -10.14 -6.02 3.82
N ARG A 3 -10.34 -5.26 4.91
CA ARG A 3 -9.32 -4.40 5.53
C ARG A 3 -8.09 -5.18 6.00
N GLU A 4 -8.27 -6.44 6.40
CA GLU A 4 -7.18 -7.34 6.77
C GLU A 4 -6.32 -7.70 5.56
N ALA A 5 -6.96 -8.17 4.49
CA ALA A 5 -6.29 -8.50 3.23
C ALA A 5 -5.55 -7.27 2.71
N LEU A 6 -6.21 -6.10 2.68
CA LEU A 6 -5.62 -4.83 2.24
C LEU A 6 -4.31 -4.50 2.96
N ARG A 7 -4.29 -4.48 4.30
CA ARG A 7 -3.06 -4.12 5.03
C ARG A 7 -1.95 -5.16 4.86
N GLN A 8 -2.30 -6.44 4.77
CA GLN A 8 -1.34 -7.53 4.57
C GLN A 8 -0.73 -7.47 3.15
N ASN A 9 -1.58 -7.29 2.15
CA ASN A 9 -1.18 -7.23 0.74
C ASN A 9 -0.38 -5.96 0.41
N LEU A 10 -0.73 -4.81 1.00
CA LEU A 10 0.11 -3.59 0.90
C LEU A 10 1.56 -3.87 1.30
N LYS A 11 1.74 -4.51 2.46
CA LYS A 11 3.07 -4.85 2.99
C LYS A 11 3.76 -5.93 2.17
N LYS A 12 3.02 -6.95 1.73
CA LYS A 12 3.50 -8.05 0.89
C LYS A 12 4.00 -7.52 -0.44
N PHE A 13 3.15 -6.83 -1.19
CA PHE A 13 3.46 -6.32 -2.53
C PHE A 13 4.58 -5.28 -2.51
N ARG A 14 4.62 -4.40 -1.48
CA ARG A 14 5.76 -3.49 -1.32
C ARG A 14 7.08 -4.26 -1.21
N LYS A 15 7.12 -5.31 -0.40
CA LYS A 15 8.34 -6.12 -0.20
C LYS A 15 8.73 -6.89 -1.46
N GLU A 16 7.76 -7.45 -2.17
CA GLU A 16 7.98 -8.13 -3.46
C GLU A 16 8.52 -7.15 -4.52
N ALA A 17 8.04 -5.92 -4.52
CA ALA A 17 8.54 -4.84 -5.38
C ALA A 17 9.83 -4.17 -4.85
N HIS A 18 10.44 -4.71 -3.79
CA HIS A 18 11.70 -4.24 -3.20
C HIS A 18 11.72 -2.77 -2.76
N PHE A 19 10.57 -2.21 -2.38
CA PHE A 19 10.49 -0.84 -1.87
C PHE A 19 10.54 -0.78 -0.34
N SER A 20 11.17 0.27 0.19
CA SER A 20 11.02 0.70 1.58
C SER A 20 9.73 1.49 1.78
N GLN A 21 9.26 1.58 3.02
CA GLN A 21 8.10 2.43 3.36
C GLN A 21 8.36 3.91 3.04
N GLU A 22 9.61 4.38 3.20
CA GLU A 22 10.03 5.75 2.87
C GLU A 22 9.93 6.03 1.37
N GLN A 23 10.36 5.10 0.52
CA GLN A 23 10.25 5.25 -0.92
C GLN A 23 8.79 5.35 -1.37
N ILE A 24 7.90 4.51 -0.83
CA ILE A 24 6.48 4.57 -1.20
C ILE A 24 5.82 5.84 -0.69
N ALA A 25 6.09 6.23 0.56
CA ALA A 25 5.56 7.47 1.10
C ALA A 25 5.93 8.66 0.22
N ARG A 26 7.19 8.72 -0.25
CA ARG A 26 7.66 9.74 -1.20
C ARG A 26 6.91 9.70 -2.54
N GLN A 27 6.69 8.51 -3.11
CA GLN A 27 5.95 8.38 -4.38
C GLN A 27 4.48 8.81 -4.26
N LEU A 28 3.86 8.57 -3.10
CA LEU A 28 2.49 8.98 -2.81
C LEU A 28 2.36 10.43 -2.33
N GLY A 29 3.48 11.14 -2.09
CA GLY A 29 3.45 12.48 -1.52
C GLY A 29 2.92 12.53 -0.07
N VAL A 30 2.99 11.42 0.66
CA VAL A 30 2.59 11.33 2.07
C VAL A 30 3.81 11.18 2.98
N ASN A 31 3.63 11.42 4.27
CA ASN A 31 4.70 11.11 5.23
C ASN A 31 4.82 9.59 5.48
N ARG A 32 6.01 9.15 5.92
CA ARG A 32 6.31 7.73 6.19
C ARG A 32 5.35 7.09 7.21
N ALA A 33 4.89 7.86 8.19
CA ALA A 33 3.98 7.36 9.23
C ALA A 33 2.59 7.06 8.66
N THR A 34 2.07 7.89 7.75
CA THR A 34 0.83 7.63 7.01
C THR A 34 0.89 6.31 6.27
N TYR A 35 1.98 6.06 5.53
CA TYR A 35 2.14 4.78 4.84
C TYR A 35 2.28 3.60 5.81
N THR A 36 2.96 3.79 6.96
CA THR A 36 3.01 2.79 8.04
C THR A 36 1.62 2.48 8.58
N TYR A 37 0.73 3.49 8.66
CA TYR A 37 -0.64 3.31 9.11
C TYR A 37 -1.48 2.51 8.11
N TYR A 38 -1.20 2.59 6.82
CA TYR A 38 -1.82 1.71 5.83
C TYR A 38 -1.46 0.25 6.07
N GLU A 39 -0.17 -0.08 6.24
CA GLU A 39 0.29 -1.46 6.48
C GLU A 39 -0.12 -2.04 7.83
N THR A 40 -0.43 -1.18 8.81
CA THR A 40 -0.90 -1.60 10.14
C THR A 40 -2.43 -1.58 10.26
N GLY A 41 -3.13 -1.05 9.25
CA GLY A 41 -4.58 -0.91 9.25
C GLY A 41 -5.12 0.17 10.19
N LYS A 42 -4.27 1.10 10.66
CA LYS A 42 -4.68 2.28 11.44
C LYS A 42 -5.50 3.27 10.60
N THR A 43 -5.17 3.38 9.32
CA THR A 43 -5.99 4.06 8.31
C THR A 43 -5.88 3.31 6.98
N THR A 44 -6.68 3.70 5.99
CA THR A 44 -6.68 3.09 4.66
C THR A 44 -6.20 4.11 3.62
N PRO A 45 -5.49 3.65 2.56
CA PRO A 45 -5.16 4.52 1.44
C PRO A 45 -6.43 5.04 0.77
N SER A 46 -6.35 6.22 0.15
CA SER A 46 -7.41 6.68 -0.74
C SER A 46 -7.49 5.78 -1.99
N VAL A 47 -8.54 5.92 -2.79
CA VAL A 47 -8.66 5.20 -4.07
C VAL A 47 -7.53 5.61 -5.03
N GLU A 48 -7.15 6.88 -5.02
CA GLU A 48 -6.03 7.41 -5.81
C GLU A 48 -4.69 6.80 -5.37
N ASP A 49 -4.41 6.80 -4.06
CA ASP A 49 -3.20 6.16 -3.52
C ASP A 49 -3.17 4.66 -3.87
N LEU A 50 -4.30 3.97 -3.75
CA LEU A 50 -4.38 2.55 -4.07
C LEU A 50 -4.15 2.28 -5.55
N TYR A 51 -4.63 3.16 -6.43
CA TYR A 51 -4.33 3.11 -7.85
C TYR A 51 -2.84 3.32 -8.13
N LEU A 52 -2.20 4.32 -7.52
CA LEU A 52 -0.75 4.53 -7.64
C LEU A 52 0.05 3.33 -7.14
N LEU A 53 -0.34 2.75 -6.00
CA LEU A 53 0.27 1.54 -5.44
C LEU A 53 0.14 0.34 -6.39
N SER A 54 -1.00 0.22 -7.08
CA SER A 54 -1.20 -0.82 -8.10
C SER A 54 -0.17 -0.71 -9.22
N GLN A 55 0.10 0.50 -9.69
CA GLN A 55 1.09 0.76 -10.74
C GLN A 55 2.51 0.53 -10.23
N LEU A 56 2.84 1.03 -9.04
CA LEU A 56 4.17 0.86 -8.43
C LEU A 56 4.52 -0.60 -8.17
N TYR A 57 3.53 -1.42 -7.79
CA TYR A 57 3.74 -2.83 -7.48
C TYR A 57 3.54 -3.77 -8.67
N GLY A 58 3.04 -3.27 -9.80
CA GLY A 58 2.69 -4.10 -10.95
C GLY A 58 1.57 -5.10 -10.62
N ARG A 59 0.57 -4.67 -9.84
CA ARG A 59 -0.55 -5.49 -9.35
C ARG A 59 -1.88 -4.89 -9.78
N ALA A 60 -2.89 -5.72 -10.01
CA ALA A 60 -4.26 -5.25 -10.17
C ALA A 60 -4.81 -4.77 -8.82
N MET A 61 -5.74 -3.81 -8.82
CA MET A 61 -6.29 -3.26 -7.58
C MET A 61 -7.06 -4.31 -6.77
N GLU A 62 -7.70 -5.27 -7.46
CA GLU A 62 -8.47 -6.36 -6.86
C GLU A 62 -7.59 -7.28 -6.03
N GLU A 63 -6.33 -7.49 -6.43
CA GLU A 63 -5.37 -8.33 -5.71
C GLU A 63 -5.09 -7.81 -4.29
N PHE A 64 -5.29 -6.51 -4.03
CA PHE A 64 -5.12 -5.96 -2.68
C PHE A 64 -6.20 -6.45 -1.70
N PHE A 65 -7.35 -6.91 -2.20
CA PHE A 65 -8.48 -7.34 -1.38
C PHE A 65 -8.65 -8.85 -1.27
N GLN A 66 -7.77 -9.63 -1.92
CA GLN A 66 -7.76 -11.09 -1.91
C GLN A 66 -6.95 -11.69 -0.75
#